data_AF-A0A3S1HS59-F1
#
_entry.id   AF-A0A3S1HS59-F1
#
_cell.length_a   1.000
_cell.length_b   1.000
_cell.length_c   1.000
_cell.angle_alpha   90.00
_cell.angle_beta   90.00
_cell.angle_gamma   90.00
#
_symmetry.space_group_name_H-M   'P 1'
#
loop_
_entity.id
_entity.type
_entity.pdbx_description
1 polymer ?
#
loop_
_entity_poly.entity_id
_entity_poly.type
_entity_poly.pdbx_seq_one_letter_code
_entity_poly.pdbx_strand_id
1 'polypeptide(L)'
;MAAKNGAQLSKNVLQMKFMQRSVLRMEKEQNEEERQKIIDDEHWALDLPEYKTKESDFLENQSYSVCEELLFGRQSYQGFNPEVEKLMKVQNAEREIQKTEEKEKEESVGDKEMAQRYSSLMGIIAKKFSNKRQRQSETESQEGEEGPFVRKFMKPPE
;
A
#
# COMPACT_ATOMS: atom_id res chain seq x y z
N MET A 1 -23.51 -12.56 38.64
CA MET A 1 -22.88 -11.56 39.52
C MET A 1 -21.68 -12.22 40.21
N ALA A 2 -20.48 -12.07 39.66
CA ALA A 2 -19.27 -12.67 40.24
C ALA A 2 -18.78 -11.83 41.41
N ALA A 3 -18.72 -12.43 42.60
CA ALA A 3 -18.21 -11.79 43.81
C ALA A 3 -16.74 -11.38 43.60
N LYS A 4 -16.47 -10.07 43.61
CA LYS A 4 -15.11 -9.50 43.68
C LYS A 4 -14.55 -9.72 45.10
N ASN A 5 -14.27 -10.98 45.45
CA ASN A 5 -13.62 -11.38 46.70
C ASN A 5 -12.09 -11.20 46.57
N GLY A 6 -11.64 -9.97 46.32
CA GLY A 6 -10.24 -9.57 46.37
C GLY A 6 -10.07 -8.44 47.39
N ALA A 7 -9.02 -8.51 48.21
CA ALA A 7 -8.72 -7.51 49.23
C ALA A 7 -8.63 -6.10 48.60
N GLN A 8 -9.66 -5.27 48.81
CA GLN A 8 -9.66 -3.88 48.37
C GLN A 8 -8.77 -3.04 49.29
N LEU A 9 -7.97 -2.17 48.68
CA LEU A 9 -7.15 -1.21 49.41
C LEU A 9 -8.05 -0.21 50.16
N SER A 10 -7.57 0.28 51.31
CA SER A 10 -8.31 1.28 52.07
C SER A 10 -8.49 2.58 51.28
N LYS A 11 -9.59 3.29 51.52
CA LYS A 11 -9.93 4.56 50.86
C LYS A 11 -8.80 5.60 50.99
N ASN A 12 -8.14 5.65 52.16
CA ASN A 12 -7.04 6.57 52.43
C ASN A 12 -5.79 6.27 51.58
N VAL A 13 -5.47 4.99 51.35
CA VAL A 13 -4.34 4.59 50.49
C VAL A 13 -4.65 4.92 49.03
N LEU A 14 -5.91 4.72 48.61
CA LEU A 14 -6.35 4.95 47.25
C LEU A 14 -6.34 6.44 46.86
N GLN A 15 -6.53 7.36 47.82
CA GLN A 15 -6.47 8.81 47.62
C GLN A 15 -5.04 9.36 47.44
N MET A 16 -4.02 8.55 47.76
CA MET A 16 -2.61 8.97 47.64
C MET A 16 -2.22 9.23 46.18
N LYS A 17 -1.34 10.21 45.95
CA LYS A 17 -0.95 10.68 44.60
C LYS A 17 -0.49 9.56 43.65
N PHE A 18 0.18 8.53 44.17
CA PHE A 18 0.65 7.41 43.35
C PHE A 18 -0.48 6.46 42.90
N MET A 19 -1.62 6.44 43.60
CA MET A 19 -2.80 5.64 43.25
C MET A 19 -3.81 6.40 42.39
N GLN A 20 -3.72 7.74 42.32
CA GLN A 20 -4.67 8.59 41.61
C GLN A 20 -4.84 8.23 40.13
N ARG A 21 -3.77 7.82 39.43
CA ARG A 21 -3.88 7.40 38.02
C ARG A 21 -4.81 6.19 37.83
N SER A 22 -4.72 5.20 38.73
CA SER A 22 -5.57 4.01 38.68
C SER A 22 -7.01 4.34 39.08
N VAL A 23 -7.19 5.22 40.08
CA VAL A 23 -8.52 5.68 40.52
C VAL A 23 -9.23 6.43 39.43
N LEU A 24 -8.57 7.43 38.83
CA LEU A 24 -9.14 8.24 37.75
C LEU A 24 -9.48 7.37 36.53
N ARG A 25 -8.71 6.32 36.25
CA ARG A 25 -9.03 5.35 35.21
C ARG A 25 -10.31 4.57 35.54
N MET A 26 -10.42 4.03 36.75
CA MET A 26 -11.61 3.27 37.16
C MET A 26 -12.87 4.14 37.23
N GLU A 27 -12.75 5.37 37.72
CA GLU A 27 -13.85 6.33 37.79
C GLU A 27 -14.31 6.76 36.39
N LYS A 28 -13.36 6.99 35.47
CA LYS A 28 -13.68 7.29 34.06
C LYS A 28 -14.42 6.13 33.41
N GLU A 29 -13.98 4.89 33.64
CA GLU A 29 -14.63 3.69 33.12
C GLU A 29 -16.04 3.51 33.68
N GLN A 30 -16.22 3.69 35.00
CA GLN A 30 -17.56 3.65 35.62
C GLN A 30 -18.48 4.74 35.09
N ASN A 31 -18.00 5.96 34.93
CA ASN A 31 -18.79 7.07 34.39
C ASN A 31 -19.14 6.83 32.91
N GLU A 32 -18.24 6.24 32.12
CA GLU A 32 -18.53 5.86 30.74
C GLU A 32 -19.57 4.73 30.68
N GLU A 33 -19.47 3.72 31.55
CA GLU A 33 -20.48 2.66 31.67
C GLU A 33 -21.85 3.21 32.08
N GLU A 34 -21.88 4.14 33.03
CA GLU A 34 -23.13 4.80 33.46
C GLU A 34 -23.71 5.66 32.33
N ARG A 35 -22.88 6.42 31.61
CA ARG A 35 -23.30 7.17 30.43
C ARG A 35 -23.84 6.26 29.34
N GLN A 36 -23.16 5.15 29.06
CA GLN A 36 -23.59 4.19 28.05
C GLN A 36 -24.93 3.56 28.47
N LYS A 37 -25.13 3.23 29.75
CA LYS A 37 -26.42 2.74 30.25
C LYS A 37 -27.53 3.76 30.08
N ILE A 38 -27.28 5.03 30.41
CA ILE A 38 -28.26 6.10 30.21
C ILE A 38 -28.61 6.24 28.72
N ILE A 39 -27.59 6.21 27.86
CA ILE A 39 -27.77 6.22 26.40
C ILE A 39 -28.61 5.02 25.97
N ASP A 40 -28.28 3.80 26.41
CA ASP A 40 -29.00 2.58 26.02
C ASP A 40 -30.45 2.56 26.54
N ASP A 41 -30.70 3.10 27.74
CA ASP A 41 -32.03 3.21 28.35
C ASP A 41 -32.90 4.28 27.64
N GLU A 42 -32.29 5.36 27.13
CA GLU A 42 -32.97 6.46 26.44
C GLU A 42 -33.09 6.27 24.92
N HIS A 43 -32.13 5.58 24.30
CA HIS A 43 -32.09 5.38 22.84
C HIS A 43 -32.99 4.21 22.44
N TRP A 44 -34.25 4.52 22.18
CA TRP A 44 -35.13 3.61 21.47
C TRP A 44 -34.90 3.74 19.96
N ALA A 45 -34.63 2.62 19.27
CA ALA A 45 -34.55 2.57 17.82
C ALA A 45 -35.92 2.16 17.24
N LEU A 46 -36.43 2.95 16.28
CA LEU A 46 -37.63 2.58 15.53
C LEU A 46 -37.24 1.83 14.27
N ASP A 47 -37.45 0.52 14.28
CA ASP A 47 -37.18 -0.34 13.13
C ASP A 47 -38.26 -0.17 12.05
N LEU A 48 -38.07 0.82 11.18
CA LEU A 48 -38.88 1.02 9.98
C LEU A 48 -38.28 0.21 8.80
N PRO A 49 -38.97 -0.83 8.30
CA PRO A 49 -38.46 -1.68 7.22
C PRO A 49 -38.12 -0.93 5.93
N GLU A 50 -38.80 0.20 5.68
CA GLU A 50 -38.65 1.00 4.45
C GLU A 50 -37.34 1.81 4.39
N TYR A 51 -36.73 2.10 5.53
CA TYR A 51 -35.50 2.91 5.64
C TYR A 51 -34.24 2.06 5.82
N LYS A 52 -34.37 0.80 6.27
CA LYS A 52 -33.23 -0.12 6.40
C LYS A 52 -32.56 -0.45 5.06
N THR A 53 -33.30 -0.33 3.96
CA THR A 53 -32.82 -0.71 2.61
C THR A 53 -32.42 0.48 1.74
N LYS A 54 -32.63 1.71 2.20
CA LYS A 54 -32.35 2.93 1.44
C LYS A 54 -31.21 3.69 2.09
N GLU A 55 -30.03 3.09 2.11
CA GLU A 55 -28.82 3.90 2.22
C GLU A 55 -28.75 4.80 0.98
N SER A 56 -28.42 6.07 1.17
CA SER A 56 -28.29 7.00 0.06
C SER A 56 -27.12 6.59 -0.84
N ASP A 57 -27.36 6.40 -2.13
CA ASP A 57 -26.31 6.10 -3.12
C ASP A 57 -25.25 7.22 -3.21
N PHE A 58 -25.58 8.43 -2.75
CA PHE A 58 -24.72 9.61 -2.79
C PHE A 58 -24.44 10.14 -1.38
N LEU A 59 -23.16 10.47 -1.14
CA LEU A 59 -22.69 11.11 0.08
C LEU A 59 -22.28 12.54 -0.24
N GLU A 60 -23.00 13.51 0.31
CA GLU A 60 -22.63 14.92 0.23
C GLU A 60 -21.61 15.22 1.32
N ASN A 61 -20.38 15.56 0.92
CA ASN A 61 -19.33 15.99 1.83
C ASN A 61 -18.98 17.45 1.56
N GLN A 62 -19.03 18.29 2.60
CA GLN A 62 -18.64 19.70 2.49
C GLN A 62 -17.11 19.88 2.40
N SER A 63 -16.34 18.89 2.86
CA SER A 63 -14.89 18.94 2.88
C SER A 63 -14.29 18.50 1.55
N TYR A 64 -13.39 19.31 0.99
CA TYR A 64 -12.61 18.95 -0.20
C TYR A 64 -11.49 17.93 0.07
N SER A 65 -11.20 17.61 1.33
CA SER A 65 -10.09 16.72 1.72
C SER A 65 -10.16 15.29 1.16
N VAL A 66 -11.36 14.83 0.78
CA VAL A 66 -11.54 13.52 0.15
C VAL A 66 -11.18 13.56 -1.34
N CYS A 67 -11.45 14.68 -2.00
CA CYS A 67 -11.26 14.84 -3.44
C CYS A 67 -9.87 15.37 -3.77
N GLU A 68 -9.41 16.36 -3.01
CA GLU A 68 -8.06 16.90 -3.14
C GLU A 68 -7.18 16.15 -2.15
N GLU A 69 -6.24 15.37 -2.67
CA GLU A 69 -5.21 14.69 -1.89
C GLU A 69 -4.28 15.72 -1.21
N LEU A 70 -4.77 16.42 -0.19
CA LEU A 70 -4.07 17.52 0.45
C LEU A 70 -2.87 17.00 1.24
N LEU A 71 -1.73 17.68 1.11
CA LEU A 71 -0.52 17.40 1.88
C LEU A 71 -0.62 18.02 3.28
N PHE A 72 0.26 17.58 4.19
CA PHE A 72 0.40 18.24 5.48
C PHE A 72 0.71 19.74 5.30
N GLY A 73 -0.13 20.60 5.88
CA GLY A 73 -0.09 22.05 5.63
C GLY A 73 1.08 22.78 6.27
N ARG A 74 1.63 22.28 7.39
CA ARG A 74 2.78 22.91 8.05
C ARG A 74 4.08 22.34 7.48
N GLN A 75 4.73 23.11 6.62
CA GLN A 75 5.93 22.67 5.92
C GLN A 75 7.11 23.58 6.27
N SER A 76 8.29 22.98 6.38
CA SER A 76 9.55 23.69 6.47
C SER A 76 10.54 23.04 5.51
N TYR A 77 11.48 23.85 5.04
CA TYR A 77 12.46 23.44 4.05
C TYR A 77 13.85 23.86 4.53
N GLN A 78 14.88 23.18 4.01
CA GLN A 78 16.29 23.54 4.20
C GLN A 78 16.73 23.63 5.67
N GLY A 79 16.10 22.87 6.56
CA GLY A 79 16.49 22.80 7.97
C GLY A 79 16.04 23.99 8.81
N PHE A 80 15.13 24.85 8.32
CA PHE A 80 14.63 26.02 9.07
C PHE A 80 13.90 25.62 10.35
N ASN A 81 13.25 24.44 10.34
CA ASN A 81 12.71 23.81 11.53
C ASN A 81 12.74 22.27 11.39
N PRO A 82 13.75 21.60 11.98
CA PRO A 82 13.88 20.15 11.86
C PRO A 82 12.72 19.35 12.47
N GLU A 83 12.02 19.89 13.47
CA GLU A 83 10.87 19.20 14.08
C GLU A 83 9.67 19.18 13.12
N VAL A 84 9.44 20.29 12.42
CA VAL A 84 8.38 20.39 11.41
C VAL A 84 8.70 19.52 10.20
N GLU A 85 9.95 19.44 9.76
CA GLU A 85 10.35 18.52 8.69
C GLU A 85 10.14 17.06 9.06
N LYS A 86 10.40 16.68 10.32
CA LYS A 86 10.10 15.33 10.81
C LYS A 86 8.60 15.05 10.80
N LEU A 87 7.79 15.99 11.29
CA LEU A 87 6.32 15.86 11.27
C LEU A 87 5.77 15.75 9.85
N MET A 88 6.27 16.56 8.92
CA MET A 88 5.91 16.50 7.51
C MET A 88 6.23 15.13 6.90
N LYS A 89 7.41 14.56 7.20
CA LYS A 89 7.79 13.22 6.73
C LYS A 89 6.89 12.13 7.29
N VAL A 90 6.58 12.17 8.59
CA VAL A 90 5.72 11.16 9.23
C VAL A 90 4.30 11.20 8.65
N GLN A 91 3.70 12.39 8.51
CA GLN A 91 2.32 12.49 8.03
C GLN A 91 2.18 12.19 6.53
N ASN A 92 3.19 12.50 5.71
CA ASN A 92 3.14 12.21 4.28
C ASN A 92 3.70 10.80 3.94
N ALA A 93 4.23 10.05 4.91
CA ALA A 93 4.93 8.78 4.66
C ALA A 93 4.06 7.75 3.93
N GLU A 94 2.83 7.54 4.39
CA GLU A 94 1.91 6.55 3.81
C GLU A 94 1.63 6.85 2.34
N ARG A 95 1.48 8.13 1.99
CA ARG A 95 1.24 8.55 0.61
C ARG A 95 2.48 8.38 -0.27
N GLU A 96 3.65 8.73 0.25
CA GLU A 96 4.89 8.52 -0.50
C GLU A 96 5.13 7.03 -0.78
N ILE A 97 4.81 6.15 0.18
CA ILE A 97 4.86 4.69 0.00
C ILE A 97 3.89 4.27 -1.11
N GLN A 98 2.62 4.70 -1.05
CA GLN A 98 1.63 4.37 -2.09
C GLN A 98 2.09 4.80 -3.48
N LYS A 99 2.61 6.03 -3.62
CA LYS A 99 3.16 6.54 -4.89
C LYS A 99 4.35 5.74 -5.38
N THR A 100 5.23 5.28 -4.48
CA THR A 100 6.36 4.42 -4.87
C THR A 100 5.89 3.05 -5.32
N GLU A 101 4.93 2.44 -4.63
CA GLU A 101 4.37 1.15 -5.01
C GLU A 101 3.67 1.20 -6.37
N GLU A 102 2.96 2.29 -6.68
CA GLU A 102 2.33 2.48 -7.99
C GLU A 102 3.37 2.56 -9.12
N LYS A 103 4.44 3.34 -8.92
CA LYS A 103 5.53 3.42 -9.90
C LYS A 103 6.23 2.08 -10.11
N GLU A 104 6.48 1.34 -9.04
CA GLU A 104 7.08 0.01 -9.14
C GLU A 104 6.16 -0.98 -9.87
N LYS A 105 4.83 -0.87 -9.68
CA LYS A 105 3.85 -1.66 -10.44
C LYS A 105 3.82 -1.30 -11.91
N GLU A 106 3.99 -0.03 -12.27
CA GLU A 106 4.07 0.40 -13.66
C GLU A 106 5.36 -0.05 -14.35
N GLU A 107 6.48 -0.01 -13.64
CA GLU A 107 7.80 -0.37 -14.19
C GLU A 107 8.04 -1.89 -14.22
N SER A 108 7.34 -2.65 -13.37
CA SER A 108 7.44 -4.11 -13.35
C SER A 108 6.61 -4.78 -14.45
N VAL A 109 7.22 -5.72 -15.16
CA VAL A 109 6.52 -6.57 -16.14
C VAL A 109 5.78 -7.66 -15.39
N GLY A 110 4.45 -7.70 -15.51
CA GLY A 110 3.65 -8.73 -14.85
C GLY A 110 3.95 -10.14 -15.38
N ASP A 111 3.75 -11.15 -14.54
CA ASP A 111 4.06 -12.57 -14.83
C ASP A 111 3.49 -13.07 -16.16
N LYS A 112 2.26 -12.65 -16.48
CA LYS A 112 1.57 -13.02 -17.74
C LYS A 112 2.28 -12.45 -18.96
N GLU A 113 2.68 -11.18 -18.89
CA GLU A 113 3.41 -10.52 -19.97
C GLU A 113 4.82 -11.09 -20.10
N MET A 114 5.47 -11.36 -18.96
CA MET A 114 6.78 -12.02 -18.92
C MET A 114 6.71 -13.40 -19.60
N ALA A 115 5.72 -14.24 -19.28
CA ALA A 115 5.53 -15.55 -19.92
C ALA A 115 5.32 -15.45 -21.44
N GLN A 116 4.55 -14.46 -21.92
CA GLN A 116 4.35 -14.24 -23.36
C GLN A 116 5.66 -13.84 -24.06
N ARG A 117 6.45 -12.93 -23.46
CA ARG A 117 7.77 -12.55 -23.98
C ARG A 117 8.72 -13.75 -24.04
N TYR A 118 8.76 -14.58 -22.99
CA TYR A 118 9.56 -15.79 -22.98
C TYR A 118 9.14 -16.80 -24.05
N SER A 119 7.84 -17.05 -24.22
CA SER A 119 7.34 -17.98 -25.24
C SER A 119 7.73 -17.54 -26.66
N SER A 120 7.63 -16.23 -26.95
CA SER A 120 8.01 -15.65 -28.23
C SER A 120 9.52 -15.75 -28.48
N LEU A 121 10.34 -15.47 -27.46
CA LEU A 121 11.79 -15.56 -27.54
C LEU A 121 12.26 -17.02 -27.75
N MET A 122 11.69 -17.97 -27.02
CA MET A 122 12.01 -19.40 -27.20
C MET A 122 11.67 -19.90 -28.60
N GLY A 123 10.57 -19.43 -29.20
CA GLY A 123 10.22 -19.73 -30.59
C GLY A 123 11.27 -19.22 -31.59
N ILE A 124 11.79 -18.00 -31.39
CA ILE A 124 12.85 -17.43 -32.24
C ILE A 124 14.17 -18.19 -32.07
N ILE A 125 14.54 -18.51 -30.82
CA ILE A 125 15.77 -19.23 -30.50
C ILE A 125 15.77 -20.63 -31.12
N ALA A 126 14.66 -21.38 -30.96
CA ALA A 126 14.50 -22.69 -31.59
C ALA A 126 14.69 -22.63 -33.11
N LYS A 127 14.14 -21.61 -33.77
CA LYS A 127 14.26 -21.38 -35.22
C LYS A 127 15.70 -21.06 -35.66
N LYS A 128 16.48 -20.35 -34.83
CA LYS A 128 17.91 -20.09 -35.10
C LYS A 128 18.74 -21.37 -35.02
N PHE A 129 18.45 -22.26 -34.08
CA PHE A 129 19.19 -23.51 -33.94
C PHE A 129 18.80 -24.55 -35.01
N SER A 130 17.53 -24.58 -35.46
CA SER A 130 17.12 -25.44 -36.58
C SER A 130 17.73 -25.00 -37.91
N ASN A 131 17.76 -23.70 -38.21
CA ASN A 131 18.34 -23.19 -39.46
C ASN A 131 19.87 -23.37 -39.52
N LYS A 132 20.57 -23.35 -38.39
CA LYS A 132 22.03 -23.60 -38.36
C LYS A 132 22.38 -25.05 -38.75
N ARG A 133 21.49 -26.00 -38.42
CA ARG A 133 21.65 -27.42 -38.80
C ARG A 133 21.42 -27.66 -40.30
N GLN A 134 20.44 -26.97 -40.89
CA GLN A 134 20.19 -27.06 -42.35
C GLN A 134 21.27 -26.34 -43.18
N ARG A 135 21.83 -25.25 -42.67
CA ARG A 135 22.93 -24.55 -43.36
C ARG A 135 24.18 -25.43 -43.48
N GLN A 136 24.50 -26.26 -42.47
CA GLN A 136 25.63 -27.19 -42.55
C GLN A 136 25.42 -28.27 -43.63
N SER A 137 24.22 -28.82 -43.78
CA SER A 137 23.95 -29.84 -44.81
C SER A 137 24.00 -29.31 -46.25
N GLU A 138 23.67 -28.03 -46.47
CA GLU A 138 23.76 -27.41 -47.80
C GLU A 138 25.21 -27.10 -48.20
N THR A 139 26.07 -26.76 -47.22
CA THR A 139 27.50 -26.50 -47.47
C THR A 139 28.29 -27.76 -47.86
N GLU A 140 27.92 -28.94 -47.35
CA GLU A 140 28.56 -30.22 -47.75
C GLU A 140 28.20 -30.66 -49.19
N SER A 141 27.18 -30.05 -49.80
CA SER A 141 26.73 -30.37 -51.17
C SER A 141 27.29 -29.41 -52.23
N GLN A 142 28.02 -28.36 -51.83
CA GLN A 142 28.59 -27.35 -52.72
C GLN A 142 30.04 -27.00 -52.31
N GLU A 143 30.89 -27.99 -52.11
CA GLU A 143 32.34 -27.77 -52.11
C GLU A 143 32.86 -27.86 -53.56
N GLY A 144 32.72 -26.75 -54.27
CA GLY A 144 33.39 -26.46 -55.53
C GLY A 144 33.74 -24.97 -55.56
N GLU A 145 35.00 -24.69 -55.24
CA GLU A 145 35.77 -23.45 -55.45
C GLU A 145 35.02 -22.10 -55.28
N GLU A 146 35.22 -21.39 -54.16
CA GLU A 146 35.61 -19.95 -54.09
C GLU A 146 35.83 -19.56 -52.61
N GLY A 147 36.96 -18.91 -52.30
CA GLY A 147 37.36 -18.55 -50.93
C GLY A 147 36.51 -17.45 -50.26
N PRO A 148 36.63 -17.25 -48.93
CA PRO A 148 35.70 -16.41 -48.17
C PRO A 148 35.89 -14.91 -48.48
N PHE A 149 34.85 -14.28 -49.05
CA PHE A 149 34.80 -12.84 -49.27
C PHE A 149 34.65 -12.09 -47.94
N VAL A 150 35.76 -11.52 -47.43
CA VAL A 150 35.75 -10.67 -46.24
C VAL A 150 35.16 -9.30 -46.59
N ARG A 151 33.91 -9.06 -46.19
CA ARG A 151 33.27 -7.74 -46.29
C ARG A 151 33.92 -6.78 -45.30
N LYS A 152 34.66 -5.78 -45.79
CA LYS A 152 35.20 -4.69 -44.95
C LYS A 152 34.10 -3.71 -44.57
N PHE A 153 34.08 -3.31 -43.30
CA PHE A 153 33.12 -2.37 -42.74
C PHE A 153 33.36 -0.96 -43.33
N MET A 154 32.37 -0.40 -44.01
CA MET A 154 32.41 0.96 -44.54
C MET A 154 31.79 1.90 -43.50
N LYS A 155 32.51 2.93 -43.09
CA LYS A 155 31.96 3.95 -42.18
C LYS A 155 30.94 4.83 -42.92
N PRO A 156 29.88 5.29 -42.24
CA PRO A 156 28.87 6.17 -42.85
C PRO A 156 29.48 7.51 -43.28
N PRO A 157 28.96 8.14 -44.35
CA PRO A 157 29.36 9.49 -44.75
C PRO A 157 28.85 10.54 -43.74
N GLU A 158 29.60 11.64 -43.61
CA GLU A 158 29.28 12.80 -42.77
C GLU A 158 28.00 13.53 -43.19
#